data_AF-A0AAQ2GCR3-F1
#
_entry.id   AF-A0AAQ2GCR3-F1
#
_cell.length_a   1.000
_cell.length_b   1.000
_cell.length_c   1.000
_cell.angle_alpha   90.00
_cell.angle_beta   90.00
_cell.angle_gamma   90.00
#
_symmetry.space_group_name_H-M   'P 1'
#
loop_
_entity.id
_entity.type
_entity.pdbx_description
1 polymer ?
#
loop_
_entity_poly.entity_id
_entity_poly.type
_entity_poly.pdbx_seq_one_letter_code
_entity_poly.pdbx_strand_id
1 'polypeptide(L)'
;MTDIVDIRNRYIEELRRVLPALQAWWDKMEADEGEVVWKRWPTGLAGHPRVLGIFRKYYLQIDDMNREQSMPEEEPAEKWGIDSMGEEIGFVRPADVLLFDLPSFAPDLTDVTEGICFLPIALNEKDEVV
;
A
#
# COMPACT_ATOMS: atom_id res chain seq x y z
N MET A 1 17.55 10.64 0.57
CA MET A 1 16.52 9.83 1.25
C MET A 1 15.24 9.98 0.45
N THR A 2 14.63 8.89 0.04
CA THR A 2 13.31 8.93 -0.59
C THR A 2 12.29 9.25 0.50
N ASP A 3 11.54 10.34 0.35
CA ASP A 3 10.47 10.71 1.27
C ASP A 3 9.21 9.87 0.99
N ILE A 4 8.41 9.59 2.03
CA ILE A 4 7.15 8.87 1.90
C ILE A 4 6.18 9.59 0.98
N VAL A 5 6.21 10.93 0.98
CA VAL A 5 5.42 11.77 0.07
C VAL A 5 5.80 11.51 -1.39
N ASP A 6 7.09 11.33 -1.69
CA ASP A 6 7.56 11.03 -3.04
C ASP A 6 7.12 9.63 -3.49
N ILE A 7 7.16 8.64 -2.60
CA ILE A 7 6.66 7.28 -2.89
C ILE A 7 5.17 7.32 -3.21
N ARG A 8 4.36 8.00 -2.37
CA ARG A 8 2.93 8.16 -2.57
C ARG A 8 2.60 8.86 -3.89
N ASN A 9 3.29 9.96 -4.20
CA ASN A 9 3.02 10.72 -5.41
C ASN A 9 3.33 9.89 -6.67
N ARG A 10 4.45 9.14 -6.68
CA ARG A 10 4.77 8.23 -7.79
C ARG A 10 3.77 7.08 -7.92
N TYR A 11 3.29 6.55 -6.80
CA TYR A 11 2.22 5.55 -6.79
C TYR A 11 0.93 6.09 -7.43
N ILE A 12 0.47 7.27 -7.02
CA ILE A 12 -0.71 7.94 -7.58
C ILE A 12 -0.54 8.20 -9.08
N GLU A 13 0.61 8.73 -9.49
CA GLU A 13 0.91 9.00 -10.90
C GLU A 13 0.91 7.72 -11.75
N GLU A 14 1.49 6.64 -11.24
CA GLU A 14 1.53 5.37 -11.97
C GLU A 14 0.13 4.75 -12.09
N LEU A 15 -0.69 4.81 -11.05
CA LEU A 15 -2.10 4.40 -11.10
C LEU A 15 -2.91 5.23 -12.10
N ARG A 16 -2.80 6.57 -12.06
CA ARG A 16 -3.47 7.46 -13.01
C ARG A 16 -3.08 7.19 -14.45
N ARG A 17 -1.81 6.83 -14.69
CA ARG A 17 -1.32 6.49 -16.03
C ARG A 17 -1.96 5.20 -16.58
N VAL A 18 -2.21 4.21 -15.73
CA VAL A 18 -2.80 2.93 -16.17
C VAL A 18 -4.33 2.93 -16.16
N LEU A 19 -4.96 3.81 -15.39
CA LEU A 19 -6.41 3.85 -15.20
C LEU A 19 -7.22 3.84 -16.50
N PRO A 20 -6.92 4.66 -17.53
CA PRO A 20 -7.74 4.66 -18.76
C PRO A 20 -7.75 3.30 -19.48
N ALA A 21 -6.61 2.60 -19.47
CA ALA A 21 -6.50 1.28 -20.11
C ALA A 21 -7.22 0.21 -19.29
N LEU A 22 -7.19 0.32 -17.95
CA LEU A 22 -7.90 -0.60 -17.05
C LEU A 22 -9.42 -0.41 -17.15
N GLN A 23 -9.88 0.83 -17.21
CA GLN A 23 -11.30 1.13 -17.41
C GLN A 23 -11.81 0.56 -18.73
N ALA A 24 -11.09 0.81 -19.84
CA ALA A 24 -11.45 0.26 -21.13
C ALA A 24 -11.47 -1.27 -21.16
N TRP A 25 -10.59 -1.93 -20.39
CA TRP A 25 -10.62 -3.37 -20.21
C TRP A 25 -11.86 -3.83 -19.44
N TRP A 26 -12.21 -3.15 -18.34
CA TRP A 26 -13.37 -3.49 -17.53
C TRP A 26 -14.68 -3.27 -18.28
N ASP A 27 -14.83 -2.13 -18.95
CA ASP A 27 -16.00 -1.81 -19.78
C ASP A 27 -16.22 -2.88 -20.86
N LYS A 28 -15.12 -3.41 -21.43
CA LYS A 28 -15.20 -4.52 -22.38
C LYS A 28 -15.66 -5.82 -21.71
N MET A 29 -15.16 -6.15 -20.52
CA MET A 29 -15.59 -7.34 -19.79
C MET A 29 -17.07 -7.27 -19.40
N GLU A 30 -17.55 -6.10 -18.98
CA GLU A 30 -18.97 -5.86 -18.71
C GLU A 30 -19.82 -5.98 -19.99
N ALA A 31 -19.35 -5.48 -21.12
CA ALA A 31 -20.04 -5.62 -22.40
C ALA A 31 -20.10 -7.07 -22.90
N ASP A 32 -19.03 -7.85 -22.71
CA ASP A 32 -18.91 -9.22 -23.20
C ASP A 32 -19.66 -10.23 -22.30
N GLU A 33 -19.60 -10.07 -20.98
CA GLU A 33 -20.12 -11.05 -20.01
C GLU A 33 -21.36 -10.57 -19.22
N GLY A 34 -21.72 -9.29 -19.31
CA GLY A 34 -22.81 -8.70 -18.54
C GLY A 34 -22.62 -8.83 -17.04
N GLU A 35 -23.70 -9.00 -16.27
CA GLU A 35 -23.66 -9.11 -14.81
C GLU A 35 -22.86 -10.30 -14.26
N VAL A 36 -22.50 -11.28 -15.11
CA VAL A 36 -21.72 -12.45 -14.69
C VAL A 36 -20.27 -12.06 -14.35
N VAL A 37 -19.74 -10.98 -14.92
CA VAL A 37 -18.36 -10.54 -14.69
C VAL A 37 -18.09 -10.29 -13.20
N TRP A 38 -19.04 -9.68 -12.48
CA TRP A 38 -18.94 -9.38 -11.06
C TRP A 38 -18.91 -10.64 -10.18
N LYS A 39 -19.45 -11.77 -10.66
CA LYS A 39 -19.35 -13.06 -9.97
C LYS A 39 -17.98 -13.71 -10.14
N ARG A 40 -17.30 -13.44 -11.26
CA ARG A 40 -15.97 -13.97 -11.59
C ARG A 40 -14.86 -13.10 -11.01
N TRP A 41 -15.08 -11.79 -11.01
CA TRP A 41 -14.12 -10.76 -10.61
C TRP A 41 -14.76 -9.83 -9.56
N PRO A 42 -14.94 -10.32 -8.32
CA PRO A 42 -15.66 -9.57 -7.28
C PRO A 42 -14.91 -8.31 -6.81
N THR A 43 -13.61 -8.23 -7.07
CA THR A 43 -12.76 -7.08 -6.72
C THR A 43 -12.63 -6.06 -7.85
N GLY A 44 -13.30 -6.26 -8.99
CA GLY A 44 -13.31 -5.32 -10.11
C GLY A 44 -11.91 -4.94 -10.61
N LEU A 45 -11.71 -3.64 -10.85
CA LEU A 45 -10.45 -3.05 -11.29
C LEU A 45 -9.29 -3.31 -10.31
N ALA A 46 -9.58 -3.32 -9.00
CA ALA A 46 -8.57 -3.54 -7.96
C ALA A 46 -7.93 -4.94 -8.03
N GLY A 47 -8.68 -5.93 -8.51
CA GLY A 47 -8.19 -7.29 -8.74
C GLY A 47 -7.28 -7.44 -9.96
N HIS A 48 -7.16 -6.40 -10.80
CA HIS A 48 -6.39 -6.52 -12.04
C HIS A 48 -4.89 -6.69 -11.75
N PRO A 49 -4.18 -7.64 -12.40
CA PRO A 49 -2.76 -7.93 -12.11
C PRO A 49 -1.83 -6.71 -12.19
N ARG A 50 -2.14 -5.76 -13.08
CA ARG A 50 -1.38 -4.51 -13.19
C ARG A 50 -1.51 -3.63 -11.95
N VAL A 51 -2.70 -3.53 -11.37
CA VAL A 51 -2.95 -2.75 -10.13
C VAL A 51 -2.21 -3.39 -8.97
N LEU A 52 -2.37 -4.71 -8.79
CA LEU A 52 -1.67 -5.47 -7.75
C LEU A 52 -0.14 -5.39 -7.89
N GLY A 53 0.37 -5.41 -9.11
CA GLY A 53 1.79 -5.24 -9.40
C GLY A 53 2.33 -3.86 -9.03
N ILE A 54 1.54 -2.80 -9.28
CA ILE A 54 1.86 -1.43 -8.86
C ILE A 54 1.83 -1.34 -7.34
N PHE A 55 0.75 -1.79 -6.70
CA PHE A 55 0.61 -1.82 -5.24
C PHE A 55 1.81 -2.52 -4.59
N ARG A 56 2.13 -3.75 -5.02
CA ARG A 56 3.25 -4.54 -4.48
C ARG A 56 4.60 -3.83 -4.64
N LYS A 57 4.83 -3.18 -5.79
CA LYS A 57 6.07 -2.43 -6.05
C LYS A 57 6.27 -1.33 -5.01
N TYR A 58 5.26 -0.51 -4.77
CA TYR A 58 5.37 0.61 -3.82
C TYR A 58 5.31 0.14 -2.36
N TYR A 59 4.56 -0.93 -2.07
CA TYR A 59 4.56 -1.55 -0.75
C TYR A 59 5.99 -1.94 -0.33
N LEU A 60 6.71 -2.65 -1.20
CA LEU A 60 8.08 -3.09 -0.92
C LEU A 60 9.05 -1.91 -0.82
N GLN A 61 8.84 -0.83 -1.56
CA GLN A 61 9.66 0.38 -1.42
C GLN A 61 9.50 1.04 -0.04
N ILE A 62 8.28 1.07 0.51
CA ILE A 62 8.05 1.58 1.87
C ILE A 62 8.66 0.63 2.89
N ASP A 63 8.54 -0.69 2.70
CA ASP A 63 9.14 -1.69 3.57
C ASP A 63 10.68 -1.57 3.60
N ASP A 64 11.32 -1.44 2.43
CA ASP A 64 12.77 -1.24 2.33
C ASP A 64 13.19 0.08 3.02
N MET A 65 12.44 1.17 2.80
CA MET A 65 12.67 2.47 3.47
C MET A 65 12.57 2.34 5.00
N ASN A 66 11.55 1.66 5.51
CA ASN A 66 11.38 1.42 6.94
C ASN A 66 12.52 0.59 7.51
N ARG A 67 12.98 -0.43 6.78
CA ARG A 67 14.10 -1.28 7.20
C ARG A 67 15.40 -0.48 7.30
N GLU A 68 15.69 0.35 6.31
CA GLU A 68 16.85 1.26 6.31
C GLU A 68 16.83 2.23 7.51
N GLN A 69 15.65 2.74 7.87
CA GLN A 69 15.48 3.61 9.04
C GLN A 69 15.52 2.86 10.38
N SER A 70 15.13 1.58 10.39
CA SER A 70 15.16 0.73 11.58
C SER A 70 16.53 0.11 11.88
N MET A 71 17.52 0.27 10.99
CA MET A 71 18.87 -0.20 11.28
C MET A 71 19.42 0.67 12.43
N PRO A 72 19.66 0.11 13.62
CA PRO A 72 20.14 0.90 14.74
C PRO A 72 21.51 1.49 14.38
N GLU A 73 21.66 2.80 14.52
CA GLU A 73 22.99 3.38 14.75
C GLU A 73 23.60 2.66 15.96
N GLU A 74 24.89 2.31 15.88
CA GLU A 74 25.62 1.49 16.87
C GLU A 74 25.17 1.76 18.31
N GLU A 75 24.35 0.87 18.87
CA GLU A 75 23.84 1.07 20.21
C GLU A 75 25.02 1.01 21.21
N PRO A 76 25.18 2.00 22.11
CA PRO A 76 26.24 1.94 23.10
C PRO A 76 26.06 0.71 23.99
N ALA A 77 27.17 0.03 24.29
CA ALA A 77 27.20 -1.26 25.00
C ALA A 77 26.58 -1.23 26.41
N GLU A 78 26.38 -0.04 27.01
CA GLU A 78 25.79 0.14 28.33
C GLU A 78 24.60 1.10 28.29
N LYS A 79 23.40 0.57 28.59
CA LYS A 79 22.11 1.29 28.58
C LYS A 79 21.55 1.59 29.98
N TRP A 80 22.28 1.26 31.05
CA TRP A 80 21.83 1.50 32.42
C TRP A 80 21.92 2.99 32.77
N GLY A 81 20.80 3.61 33.11
CA GLY A 81 20.74 5.00 33.58
C GLY A 81 20.55 6.06 32.49
N ILE A 82 20.27 5.67 31.25
CA ILE A 82 19.89 6.58 30.17
C ILE A 82 18.37 6.54 30.04
N ASP A 83 17.68 7.62 30.42
CA ASP A 83 16.28 7.85 30.04
C ASP A 83 16.25 8.18 28.53
N SER A 84 16.36 7.16 27.68
CA SER A 84 15.98 7.33 26.29
C SER A 84 14.46 7.23 26.23
N MET A 85 13.79 8.38 26.15
CA MET A 85 12.51 8.44 25.47
C MET A 85 12.82 7.96 24.05
N GLY A 86 12.59 6.68 23.75
CA GLY A 86 12.98 6.08 22.46
C GLY A 86 12.54 7.01 21.34
N GLU A 87 13.47 7.42 20.47
CA GLU A 87 13.11 8.20 19.30
C GLU A 87 12.02 7.44 18.56
N GLU A 88 10.91 8.12 18.22
CA GLU A 88 9.88 7.56 17.37
C GLU A 88 10.54 7.20 16.04
N ILE A 89 10.94 5.94 15.90
CA ILE A 89 11.41 5.38 14.64
C ILE A 89 10.31 5.71 13.63
N GLY A 90 10.66 6.40 12.54
CA GLY A 90 9.76 6.88 11.49
C GLY A 90 9.12 5.77 10.66
N PHE A 91 8.66 4.70 11.32
CA PHE A 91 8.02 3.55 10.73
C PHE A 91 6.66 3.94 10.15
N VAL A 92 6.53 3.78 8.84
CA VAL A 92 5.27 4.06 8.13
C VAL A 92 4.63 2.76 7.68
N ARG A 93 3.38 2.52 8.08
CA ARG A 93 2.62 1.36 7.56
C ARG A 93 2.32 1.56 6.07
N PRO A 94 2.77 0.66 5.17
CA PRO A 94 2.55 0.84 3.74
C PRO A 94 1.05 0.85 3.36
N ALA A 95 0.21 0.09 4.08
CA ALA A 95 -1.23 0.02 3.83
C ALA A 95 -1.92 1.37 4.10
N ASP A 96 -1.50 2.09 5.13
CA ASP A 96 -2.05 3.42 5.46
C ASP A 96 -1.82 4.38 4.28
N VAL A 97 -0.60 4.43 3.77
CA VAL A 97 -0.23 5.35 2.68
C VAL A 97 -0.82 4.96 1.33
N LEU A 98 -0.89 3.66 1.02
CA LEU A 98 -1.25 3.17 -0.31
C LEU A 98 -2.73 2.82 -0.48
N LEU A 99 -3.46 2.60 0.62
CA LEU A 99 -4.87 2.21 0.60
C LEU A 99 -5.73 3.16 1.44
N PHE A 100 -5.47 3.25 2.75
CA PHE A 100 -6.42 3.89 3.67
C PHE A 100 -6.45 5.41 3.53
N ASP A 101 -5.29 6.05 3.34
CA ASP A 101 -5.19 7.50 3.17
C ASP A 101 -5.34 7.94 1.71
N LEU A 102 -5.33 7.00 0.77
CA LEU A 102 -5.39 7.31 -0.67
C LEU A 102 -6.60 8.18 -1.05
N PRO A 103 -7.83 7.94 -0.55
CA PRO A 103 -8.99 8.78 -0.87
C PRO A 103 -8.81 10.26 -0.50
N SER A 104 -7.98 10.56 0.51
CA SER A 104 -7.68 11.93 0.94
C SER A 104 -6.80 12.69 -0.06
N PHE A 105 -5.94 11.97 -0.80
CA PHE A 105 -4.96 12.56 -1.72
C PHE A 105 -5.31 12.40 -3.20
N ALA A 106 -6.02 11.34 -3.55
CA ALA A 106 -6.41 10.99 -4.91
C ALA A 106 -7.78 10.29 -4.91
N PRO A 107 -8.87 11.03 -4.67
CA PRO A 107 -10.22 10.46 -4.61
C PRO A 107 -10.65 9.80 -5.94
N ASP A 108 -10.06 10.23 -7.06
CA ASP A 108 -10.25 9.66 -8.40
C ASP A 108 -9.75 8.21 -8.55
N LEU A 109 -8.90 7.74 -7.63
CA LEU A 109 -8.33 6.40 -7.67
C LEU A 109 -9.01 5.41 -6.71
N THR A 110 -10.01 5.85 -5.96
CA THR A 110 -10.65 5.06 -4.90
C THR A 110 -11.15 3.72 -5.42
N ASP A 111 -11.90 3.72 -6.53
CA ASP A 111 -12.48 2.51 -7.15
C ASP A 111 -11.41 1.48 -7.58
N VAL A 112 -10.19 1.96 -7.89
CA VAL A 112 -9.07 1.11 -8.31
C VAL A 112 -8.43 0.41 -7.11
N THR A 113 -8.62 0.93 -5.91
CA THR A 113 -7.97 0.42 -4.69
C THR A 113 -8.92 -0.18 -3.67
N GLU A 114 -10.21 0.15 -3.74
CA GLU A 114 -11.23 -0.26 -2.76
C GLU A 114 -11.39 -1.79 -2.68
N GLY A 115 -11.17 -2.51 -3.79
CA GLY A 115 -11.19 -3.96 -3.80
C GLY A 115 -9.92 -4.65 -3.27
N ILE A 116 -8.89 -3.90 -2.87
CA ILE A 116 -7.67 -4.47 -2.27
C ILE A 116 -7.90 -4.66 -0.77
N CYS A 117 -7.99 -5.92 -0.34
CA CYS A 117 -8.01 -6.27 1.08
C CYS A 117 -6.58 -6.53 1.58
N PHE A 118 -6.16 -5.76 2.58
CA PHE A 118 -4.89 -6.01 3.27
C PHE A 118 -5.16 -6.88 4.51
N LEU A 119 -4.60 -8.10 4.52
CA LEU A 119 -4.65 -9.02 5.66
C LEU A 119 -3.24 -9.16 6.24
N PRO A 120 -2.96 -8.61 7.43
CA PRO A 120 -1.68 -8.81 8.09
C PRO A 120 -1.58 -10.25 8.63
N ILE A 121 -0.72 -11.07 8.03
CA ILE A 121 -0.59 -12.51 8.37
C ILE A 121 0.20 -12.73 9.69
N ALA A 122 0.69 -11.67 10.33
CA ALA A 122 1.52 -11.76 11.53
C ALA A 122 0.85 -11.18 12.79
N LEU A 123 -0.41 -10.77 12.71
CA LEU A 123 -1.13 -10.18 13.85
C LEU A 123 -2.08 -11.21 14.47
N ASN A 124 -2.06 -11.34 15.80
CA ASN A 124 -3.11 -12.07 16.53
C ASN A 124 -4.42 -11.26 16.59
N GLU A 125 -5.48 -11.82 17.19
CA GLU A 125 -6.79 -11.16 17.35
C GLU A 125 -6.74 -9.81 18.11
N LYS A 126 -5.58 -9.42 18.66
CA LYS A 126 -5.34 -8.17 19.39
C LYS A 126 -4.42 -7.20 18.65
N ASP A 127 -4.13 -7.45 17.36
CA ASP A 127 -3.20 -6.66 16.57
C ASP A 127 -1.75 -6.65 17.13
N GLU A 128 -1.36 -7.69 17.89
CA GLU A 128 0.02 -7.89 18.36
C GLU A 128 0.77 -8.84 17.42
N VAL A 129 2.08 -8.59 17.23
CA VAL A 129 2.95 -9.44 16.40
C VAL A 129 3.20 -10.78 17.11
N VAL A 130 2.94 -11.90 16.41
CA VAL A 130 3.16 -13.28 16.90
C VAL A 130 4.52 -13.82 16.48
#